data_AF-A0AAV1KVM8-F1
#
_entry.id   AF-A0AAV1KVM8-F1
#
_cell.length_a   1.000
_cell.length_b   1.000
_cell.length_c   1.000
_cell.angle_alpha   90.00
_cell.angle_beta   90.00
_cell.angle_gamma   90.00
#
_symmetry.space_group_name_H-M   'P 1'
#
loop_
_entity.id
_entity.type
_entity.pdbx_description
1 polymer ?
#
loop_
_entity_poly.entity_id
_entity_poly.type
_entity_poly.pdbx_seq_one_letter_code
_entity_poly.pdbx_strand_id
1 'polypeptide(L)'
;MGWYNPQKILGSLAVPEMRASTLAARALCLDPSYTKVPCVGGTEGESLVPLFSKAVEYFDFTRHNAEMLTETVRSTSAAVSRNDGDCPKAAELSEAHALAGLVTKVANALLCKDVPRVTGFVQMNPGQIICSSRFMANTVEIQGSGIAKNLGLPMLSETETTLMNIALNDLSYKQKMVSDWYGKYCSSSSRLDACKLRFFTPKHFERFDDCAYTNM
;
A
#
# COMPACT_ATOMS: atom_id res chain seq x y z
N MET A 1 -12.25 16.59 -19.05
CA MET A 1 -12.75 15.31 -18.51
C MET A 1 -12.03 14.19 -19.23
N GLY A 2 -11.24 13.29 -18.65
CA GLY A 2 -10.69 13.14 -17.32
C GLY A 2 -9.88 11.84 -17.33
N TRP A 3 -8.56 11.91 -17.50
CA TRP A 3 -7.64 10.76 -17.64
C TRP A 3 -7.46 9.91 -16.37
N TYR A 4 -8.10 10.33 -15.28
CA TYR A 4 -8.01 9.66 -13.99
C TYR A 4 -8.94 8.44 -13.96
N ASN A 5 -8.35 7.24 -13.90
CA ASN A 5 -9.06 6.01 -13.63
C ASN A 5 -8.59 5.41 -12.29
N PRO A 6 -9.42 5.46 -11.22
CA PRO A 6 -9.04 4.91 -9.91
C PRO A 6 -8.78 3.40 -9.95
N GLN A 7 -9.32 2.66 -10.93
CA GLN A 7 -9.09 1.23 -11.08
C GLN A 7 -7.67 0.90 -11.58
N LYS A 8 -6.92 1.90 -12.06
CA LYS A 8 -5.56 1.75 -12.58
C LYS A 8 -4.49 2.28 -11.63
N ILE A 9 -4.87 2.72 -10.43
CA ILE A 9 -3.96 3.32 -9.45
C ILE A 9 -3.96 2.48 -8.18
N LEU A 10 -2.79 1.94 -7.84
CA LEU A 10 -2.57 1.10 -6.68
C LEU A 10 -1.36 1.64 -5.91
N GLY A 11 -1.56 2.16 -4.70
CA GLY A 11 -0.46 2.44 -3.79
C GLY A 11 0.01 1.16 -3.12
N SER A 12 1.31 0.90 -3.14
CA SER A 12 1.88 -0.35 -2.62
C SER A 12 1.85 -0.41 -1.09
N LEU A 13 1.44 -1.57 -0.55
CA LEU A 13 1.67 -1.95 0.86
C LEU A 13 2.63 -3.15 0.99
N ALA A 14 3.32 -3.52 -0.09
CA ALA A 14 4.14 -4.73 -0.11
C ALA A 14 5.25 -4.72 0.94
N VAL A 15 5.91 -3.56 1.12
CA VAL A 15 6.99 -3.39 2.10
C VAL A 15 6.51 -3.53 3.54
N PRO A 16 5.49 -2.76 4.01
CA PRO A 16 5.01 -2.92 5.38
C PRO A 16 4.41 -4.31 5.65
N GLU A 17 3.69 -4.92 4.70
CA GLU A 17 3.18 -6.30 4.87
C GLU A 17 4.30 -7.33 4.98
N MET A 18 5.36 -7.21 4.16
CA MET A 18 6.53 -8.09 4.23
C MET A 18 7.26 -7.95 5.57
N ARG A 19 7.46 -6.72 6.05
CA ARG A 19 8.07 -6.45 7.37
C ARG A 19 7.23 -7.03 8.50
N ALA A 20 5.93 -6.77 8.51
CA ALA A 20 5.01 -7.26 9.52
C ALA A 20 4.93 -8.80 9.54
N SER A 21 4.84 -9.42 8.37
CA SER A 21 4.81 -10.89 8.23
C SER A 21 6.12 -11.51 8.71
N THR A 22 7.28 -10.94 8.35
CA THR A 22 8.58 -11.42 8.80
C THR A 22 8.73 -11.32 10.32
N LEU A 23 8.25 -10.24 10.93
CA LEU A 23 8.28 -10.07 12.38
C LEU A 23 7.34 -11.07 13.08
N ALA A 24 6.14 -11.30 12.54
CA ALA A 24 5.23 -12.32 13.05
C ALA A 24 5.85 -13.72 12.96
N ALA A 25 6.44 -14.09 11.83
CA ALA A 25 7.14 -15.36 11.64
C ALA A 25 8.22 -15.57 12.69
N ARG A 26 9.06 -14.55 12.91
CA ARG A 26 10.13 -14.59 13.91
C ARG A 26 9.60 -14.73 15.33
N ALA A 27 8.54 -14.02 15.68
CA ALA A 27 7.93 -14.09 17.01
C ALA A 27 7.30 -15.46 17.30
N LEU A 28 6.84 -16.16 16.26
CA LEU A 28 6.20 -17.48 16.36
C LEU A 28 7.15 -18.65 16.08
N CYS A 29 8.42 -18.38 15.77
CA CYS A 29 9.39 -19.38 15.30
C CYS A 29 8.86 -20.20 14.10
N LEU A 30 8.13 -19.54 13.19
CA LEU A 30 7.59 -20.12 11.96
C LEU A 30 8.42 -19.70 10.74
N ASP A 31 8.32 -20.48 9.66
CA ASP A 31 8.82 -20.04 8.37
C ASP A 31 7.95 -18.87 7.85
N PRO A 32 8.54 -17.78 7.32
CA PRO A 32 7.79 -16.61 6.83
C PRO A 32 6.73 -16.92 5.77
N SER A 33 6.86 -18.03 5.04
CA SER A 33 5.85 -18.47 4.06
C SER A 33 4.52 -18.89 4.68
N TYR A 34 4.49 -19.25 5.97
CA TYR A 34 3.27 -19.61 6.70
C TYR A 34 2.60 -18.45 7.41
N THR A 35 3.21 -17.26 7.39
CA THR A 35 2.68 -16.08 8.08
C THR A 35 2.37 -14.96 7.09
N LYS A 36 1.19 -14.35 7.23
CA LYS A 36 0.83 -13.19 6.42
C LYS A 36 0.07 -12.18 7.27
N VAL A 37 0.66 -11.02 7.48
CA VAL A 37 0.03 -9.92 8.22
C VAL A 37 -0.51 -8.91 7.21
N PRO A 38 -1.84 -8.87 6.98
CA PRO A 38 -2.43 -7.83 6.14
C PRO A 38 -2.34 -6.47 6.84
N CYS A 39 -2.13 -5.41 6.07
CA CYS A 39 -2.08 -4.04 6.58
C CYS A 39 -3.26 -3.22 6.05
N VAL A 40 -3.85 -2.35 6.87
CA VAL A 40 -4.95 -1.46 6.47
C VAL A 40 -4.70 -0.03 6.92
N GLY A 41 -5.56 0.91 6.50
CA GLY A 41 -5.44 2.32 6.84
C GLY A 41 -4.57 3.09 5.84
N GLY A 42 -3.36 3.46 6.22
CA GLY A 42 -2.39 4.15 5.38
C GLY A 42 -1.21 3.27 5.00
N THR A 43 -0.14 3.88 4.53
CA THR A 43 1.06 3.17 4.04
C THR A 43 2.22 3.18 5.04
N GLU A 44 2.21 4.10 6.00
CA GLU A 44 3.32 4.31 6.94
C GLU A 44 2.90 5.03 8.23
N GLY A 45 3.79 5.01 9.24
CA GLY A 45 3.61 5.71 10.51
C GLY A 45 2.29 5.36 11.21
N GLU A 46 1.71 6.32 11.91
CA GLU A 46 0.46 6.14 12.67
C GLU A 46 -0.75 5.75 11.81
N SER A 47 -0.72 6.08 10.51
CA SER A 47 -1.77 5.68 9.59
C SER A 47 -1.74 4.18 9.23
N LEU A 48 -0.60 3.52 9.35
CA LEU A 48 -0.46 2.11 9.00
C LEU A 48 -0.97 1.22 10.13
N VAL A 49 -1.88 0.29 9.83
CA VAL A 49 -2.42 -0.66 10.83
C VAL A 49 -2.14 -2.10 10.37
N PRO A 50 -1.08 -2.74 10.89
CA PRO A 50 -0.83 -4.16 10.68
C PRO A 50 -1.82 -5.00 11.49
N LEU A 51 -2.46 -5.97 10.85
CA LEU A 51 -3.48 -6.82 11.46
C LEU A 51 -2.88 -8.13 11.97
N PHE A 52 -2.18 -8.07 13.11
CA PHE A 52 -1.57 -9.25 13.71
C PHE A 52 -2.58 -10.31 14.16
N SER A 53 -3.86 -9.95 14.38
CA SER A 53 -4.95 -10.93 14.59
C SER A 53 -5.26 -11.79 13.36
N LYS A 54 -4.67 -11.46 12.22
CA LYS A 54 -4.81 -12.18 10.94
C LYS A 54 -3.50 -12.80 10.47
N ALA A 55 -2.46 -12.78 11.30
CA ALA A 55 -1.13 -13.25 10.94
C ALA A 55 -1.08 -14.75 10.59
N VAL A 56 -1.79 -15.56 11.39
CA VAL A 56 -1.87 -17.02 11.32
C VAL A 56 -3.28 -17.45 11.70
N GLU A 57 -3.82 -18.48 11.05
CA GLU A 57 -5.13 -19.03 11.41
C GLU A 57 -5.13 -19.61 12.83
N TYR A 58 -6.19 -19.35 13.60
CA TYR A 58 -6.39 -19.87 14.95
C TYR A 58 -5.35 -19.47 16.00
N PHE A 59 -4.54 -18.44 15.73
CA PHE A 59 -3.58 -17.90 16.67
C PHE A 59 -3.73 -16.38 16.79
N ASP A 60 -3.85 -15.90 18.03
CA ASP A 60 -3.87 -14.47 18.33
C ASP A 60 -2.66 -14.09 19.17
N PHE A 61 -2.00 -13.01 18.75
CA PHE A 61 -0.96 -12.39 19.55
C PHE A 61 -1.56 -11.77 20.81
N THR A 62 -0.81 -11.81 21.92
CA THR A 62 -1.16 -11.00 23.09
C THR A 62 -1.14 -9.53 22.71
N ARG A 63 -2.02 -8.73 23.33
CA ARG A 63 -2.12 -7.28 23.08
C ARG A 63 -0.76 -6.59 23.13
N HIS A 64 0.03 -6.86 24.17
CA HIS A 64 1.35 -6.26 24.34
C HIS A 64 2.30 -6.60 23.19
N ASN A 65 2.33 -7.87 22.76
CA ASN A 65 3.17 -8.29 21.64
C ASN A 65 2.70 -7.64 20.33
N ALA A 66 1.39 -7.60 20.07
CA ALA A 66 0.84 -6.97 18.88
C ALA A 66 1.16 -5.46 18.81
N GLU A 67 1.08 -4.75 19.94
CA GLU A 67 1.44 -3.32 20.06
C GLU A 67 2.95 -3.11 19.76
N MET A 68 3.82 -3.90 20.38
CA MET A 68 5.28 -3.83 20.15
C MET A 68 5.66 -4.11 18.70
N LEU A 69 5.07 -5.14 18.09
CA LEU A 69 5.30 -5.48 16.69
C LEU A 69 4.77 -4.39 15.76
N THR A 70 3.61 -3.81 16.06
CA THR A 70 3.03 -2.69 15.29
C THR A 70 3.96 -1.48 15.29
N GLU A 71 4.45 -1.06 16.46
CA GLU A 71 5.36 0.06 16.59
C GLU A 71 6.67 -0.17 15.83
N THR A 72 7.19 -1.41 15.88
CA THR A 72 8.38 -1.80 15.14
C THR A 72 8.16 -1.64 13.63
N VAL A 73 7.04 -2.12 13.10
CA VAL A 73 6.72 -1.99 11.66
C VAL A 73 6.63 -0.52 11.25
N ARG A 74 5.94 0.32 12.04
CA ARG A 74 5.71 1.75 11.75
C ARG A 74 7.00 2.57 11.77
N SER A 75 7.89 2.29 12.72
CA SER A 75 9.13 3.03 12.93
C SER A 75 10.29 2.57 12.03
N THR A 76 10.20 1.39 11.40
CA THR A 76 11.29 0.80 10.62
C THR A 76 11.81 1.72 9.52
N SER A 77 10.94 2.34 8.71
CA SER A 77 11.40 3.23 7.63
C SER A 77 12.22 4.42 8.15
N ALA A 78 11.79 5.00 9.28
CA ALA A 78 12.49 6.10 9.92
C ALA A 78 13.78 5.63 10.62
N ALA A 79 13.83 4.40 11.13
CA ALA A 79 15.03 3.83 11.72
C ALA A 79 16.11 3.56 10.65
N VAL A 80 15.71 3.01 9.50
CA VAL A 80 16.62 2.76 8.36
C VAL A 80 17.23 4.07 7.85
N SER A 81 16.43 5.12 7.70
CA SER A 81 16.92 6.42 7.18
C SER A 81 17.88 7.14 8.12
N ARG A 82 17.89 6.78 9.41
CA ARG A 82 18.81 7.33 10.42
C ARG A 82 20.07 6.49 10.60
N ASN A 83 20.15 5.31 10.00
CA ASN A 83 21.30 4.42 10.14
C ASN A 83 22.29 4.64 8.99
N ASP A 84 23.58 4.67 9.34
CA ASP A 84 24.67 4.63 8.37
C ASP A 84 25.16 3.18 8.15
N GLY A 85 25.96 2.98 7.11
CA GLY A 85 26.61 1.69 6.80
C GLY A 85 25.77 0.78 5.90
N ASP A 86 25.76 -0.52 6.18
CA ASP A 86 25.14 -1.53 5.30
C ASP A 86 23.62 -1.68 5.49
N CYS A 87 23.06 -1.09 6.55
CA CYS A 87 21.63 -1.22 6.88
C CYS A 87 20.70 -0.63 5.79
N PRO A 88 20.95 0.57 5.23
CA PRO A 88 20.16 1.11 4.12
C PRO A 88 20.17 0.20 2.88
N LYS A 89 21.33 -0.34 2.51
CA LYS A 89 21.47 -1.24 1.36
C LYS A 89 20.66 -2.53 1.55
N ALA A 90 20.69 -3.12 2.74
CA ALA A 90 19.86 -4.28 3.05
C ALA A 90 18.36 -3.96 2.99
N ALA A 91 17.96 -2.78 3.48
CA ALA A 91 16.58 -2.32 3.41
C ALA A 91 16.13 -2.16 1.94
N GLU A 92 16.93 -1.50 1.09
CA GLU A 92 16.64 -1.34 -0.34
C GLU A 92 16.43 -2.68 -1.05
N LEU A 93 17.31 -3.67 -0.79
CA LEU A 93 17.17 -5.01 -1.37
C LEU A 93 15.86 -5.69 -0.93
N SER A 94 15.50 -5.57 0.35
CA SER A 94 14.25 -6.12 0.88
C SER A 94 13.01 -5.43 0.29
N GLU A 95 13.08 -4.11 0.10
CA GLU A 95 12.00 -3.33 -0.51
C GLU A 95 11.81 -3.68 -1.98
N ALA A 96 12.91 -3.80 -2.73
CA ALA A 96 12.91 -4.25 -4.12
C ALA A 96 12.27 -5.65 -4.24
N HIS A 97 12.61 -6.58 -3.34
CA HIS A 97 12.02 -7.91 -3.32
C HIS A 97 10.49 -7.87 -3.10
N ALA A 98 10.02 -7.09 -2.11
CA ALA A 98 8.60 -6.93 -1.83
C ALA A 98 7.84 -6.32 -3.01
N LEU A 99 8.40 -5.28 -3.63
CA LEU A 99 7.81 -4.62 -4.80
C LEU A 99 7.78 -5.53 -6.03
N ALA A 100 8.85 -6.27 -6.29
CA ALA A 100 8.89 -7.25 -7.39
C ALA A 100 7.79 -8.31 -7.21
N GLY A 101 7.56 -8.77 -5.97
CA GLY A 101 6.46 -9.67 -5.65
C GLY A 101 5.08 -9.08 -5.93
N LEU A 102 4.86 -7.79 -5.60
CA LEU A 102 3.60 -7.09 -5.93
C LEU A 102 3.42 -6.93 -7.45
N VAL A 103 4.45 -6.47 -8.16
CA VAL A 103 4.41 -6.30 -9.62
C VAL A 103 4.12 -7.62 -10.31
N THR A 104 4.74 -8.72 -9.86
CA THR A 104 4.47 -10.06 -10.39
C THR A 104 3.01 -10.47 -10.20
N LYS A 105 2.42 -10.21 -9.02
CA LYS A 105 1.00 -10.46 -8.77
C LYS A 105 0.11 -9.64 -9.70
N VAL A 106 0.39 -8.35 -9.86
CA VAL A 106 -0.36 -7.46 -10.76
C VAL A 106 -0.24 -7.95 -12.22
N ALA A 107 0.95 -8.30 -12.67
CA ALA A 107 1.17 -8.82 -14.02
C ALA A 107 0.38 -10.12 -14.27
N ASN A 108 0.39 -11.05 -13.32
CA ASN A 108 -0.40 -12.29 -13.41
C ASN A 108 -1.91 -12.01 -13.46
N ALA A 109 -2.39 -11.02 -12.70
CA ALA A 109 -3.79 -10.57 -12.74
C ALA A 109 -4.19 -10.05 -14.13
N LEU A 110 -3.32 -9.21 -14.71
CA LEU A 110 -3.55 -8.57 -16.01
C LEU A 110 -3.53 -9.56 -17.17
N LEU A 111 -2.72 -10.62 -17.04
CA LEU A 111 -2.67 -11.74 -17.99
C LEU A 111 -3.83 -12.75 -17.80
N CYS A 112 -4.82 -12.43 -16.95
CA CYS A 112 -5.99 -13.27 -16.64
C CYS A 112 -5.63 -14.68 -16.16
N LYS A 113 -4.46 -14.84 -15.52
CA LYS A 113 -4.01 -16.15 -15.01
C LYS A 113 -4.63 -16.50 -13.66
N ASP A 114 -4.95 -15.48 -12.85
CA ASP A 114 -5.52 -15.61 -11.52
C ASP A 114 -6.25 -14.29 -11.15
N VAL A 115 -7.08 -14.32 -10.10
CA VAL A 115 -7.65 -13.14 -9.45
C VAL A 115 -6.88 -12.88 -8.15
N PRO A 116 -5.70 -12.25 -8.21
CA PRO A 116 -4.91 -12.04 -7.01
C PRO A 116 -5.59 -11.02 -6.09
N ARG A 117 -5.61 -11.39 -4.82
CA ARG A 117 -5.94 -10.48 -3.71
C ARG A 117 -4.66 -9.83 -3.22
N VAL A 118 -4.58 -8.52 -3.37
CA VAL A 118 -3.47 -7.71 -2.86
C VAL A 118 -4.00 -6.60 -1.99
N THR A 119 -3.22 -6.21 -1.01
CA THR A 119 -3.50 -5.00 -0.23
C THR A 119 -2.91 -3.81 -0.97
N GLY A 120 -3.69 -2.74 -1.09
CA GLY A 120 -3.21 -1.51 -1.69
C GLY A 120 -3.94 -0.29 -1.19
N PHE A 121 -3.24 0.84 -1.22
CA PHE A 121 -3.80 2.16 -0.95
C PHE A 121 -4.52 2.65 -2.20
N VAL A 122 -5.86 2.60 -2.17
CA VAL A 122 -6.73 2.81 -3.32
C VAL A 122 -7.81 3.83 -3.02
N GLN A 123 -8.45 4.35 -4.07
CA GLN A 123 -9.62 5.20 -3.88
C GLN A 123 -10.78 4.36 -3.33
N MET A 124 -11.42 4.87 -2.28
CA MET A 124 -12.61 4.27 -1.68
C MET A 124 -13.86 4.55 -2.52
N ASN A 125 -14.80 3.61 -2.50
CA ASN A 125 -16.10 3.82 -3.14
C ASN A 125 -16.92 4.83 -2.31
N PRO A 126 -17.57 5.83 -2.94
CA PRO A 126 -18.37 6.83 -2.23
C PRO A 126 -19.50 6.26 -1.35
N GLY A 127 -19.95 5.03 -1.62
CA GLY A 127 -20.97 4.33 -0.83
C GLY A 127 -20.45 3.63 0.43
N GLN A 128 -19.14 3.56 0.66
CA GLN A 128 -18.55 3.03 1.88
C GLN A 128 -18.37 4.18 2.90
N ILE A 129 -19.44 4.49 3.63
CA ILE A 129 -19.61 5.64 4.56
C ILE A 129 -18.67 5.59 5.80
N ILE A 130 -17.79 4.59 5.91
CA ILE A 130 -16.99 4.36 7.13
C ILE A 130 -15.86 5.39 7.30
N CYS A 131 -15.49 6.12 6.24
CA CYS A 131 -14.30 6.97 6.27
C CYS A 131 -14.48 8.29 5.51
N SER A 132 -14.19 9.42 6.16
CA SER A 132 -14.07 10.74 5.52
C SER A 132 -12.88 10.84 4.56
N SER A 133 -12.03 9.82 4.53
CA SER A 133 -10.83 9.74 3.70
C SER A 133 -11.16 9.16 2.34
N ARG A 134 -10.73 9.83 1.26
CA ARG A 134 -10.98 9.43 -0.12
C ARG A 134 -10.15 8.21 -0.53
N PHE A 135 -8.99 8.04 0.08
CA PHE A 135 -8.07 6.94 -0.18
C PHE A 135 -7.75 6.18 1.11
N MET A 136 -7.65 4.86 1.02
CA MET A 136 -7.32 4.01 2.15
C MET A 136 -6.70 2.70 1.66
N ALA A 137 -5.85 2.11 2.50
CA ALA A 137 -5.29 0.79 2.32
C ALA A 137 -6.30 -0.28 2.76
N ASN A 138 -6.61 -1.18 1.83
CA ASN A 138 -7.39 -2.38 2.08
C ASN A 138 -7.13 -3.44 1.00
N THR A 139 -7.68 -4.63 1.21
CA THR A 139 -7.56 -5.71 0.24
C THR A 139 -8.45 -5.46 -0.97
N VAL A 140 -7.86 -5.59 -2.15
CA VAL A 140 -8.52 -5.45 -3.44
C VAL A 140 -8.31 -6.71 -4.29
N GLU A 141 -9.28 -6.99 -5.15
CA GLU A 141 -9.17 -8.00 -6.20
C GLU A 141 -8.78 -7.31 -7.51
N ILE A 142 -7.72 -7.81 -8.15
CA ILE A 142 -7.23 -7.32 -9.43
C ILE A 142 -7.60 -8.32 -10.53
N GLN A 143 -8.03 -7.80 -11.68
CA GLN A 143 -8.36 -8.56 -12.89
C GLN A 143 -7.73 -7.89 -14.12
N GLY A 144 -8.02 -8.39 -15.33
CA GLY A 144 -7.49 -7.87 -16.60
C GLY A 144 -7.68 -6.35 -16.80
N SER A 145 -8.71 -5.76 -16.21
CA SER A 145 -8.99 -4.31 -16.29
C SER A 145 -8.41 -3.48 -15.15
N GLY A 146 -7.69 -4.06 -14.19
CA GLY A 146 -7.16 -3.38 -13.01
C GLY A 146 -7.91 -3.78 -11.74
N ILE A 147 -8.10 -2.85 -10.81
CA ILE A 147 -8.83 -3.09 -9.56
C ILE A 147 -10.31 -3.32 -9.87
N ALA A 148 -10.77 -4.56 -9.68
CA ALA A 148 -12.13 -4.99 -9.95
C ALA A 148 -13.04 -4.79 -8.74
N LYS A 149 -12.54 -5.09 -7.53
CA LYS A 149 -13.34 -5.05 -6.31
C LYS A 149 -12.50 -4.61 -5.12
N ASN A 150 -13.10 -3.75 -4.29
CA ASN A 150 -12.58 -3.42 -2.97
C ASN A 150 -13.30 -4.29 -1.93
N LEU A 151 -12.55 -5.06 -1.14
CA LEU A 151 -13.10 -5.99 -0.14
C LEU A 151 -13.41 -5.31 1.21
N GLY A 152 -13.00 -4.06 1.39
CA GLY A 152 -13.20 -3.32 2.63
C GLY A 152 -12.29 -3.80 3.76
N LEU A 153 -12.69 -3.47 4.99
CA LEU A 153 -11.94 -3.84 6.18
C LEU A 153 -12.38 -5.24 6.65
N PRO A 154 -11.45 -6.13 6.99
CA PRO A 154 -11.78 -7.38 7.66
C PRO A 154 -12.28 -7.11 9.09
N MET A 155 -12.74 -8.16 9.78
CA MET A 155 -13.05 -8.04 11.20
C MET A 155 -11.79 -7.69 12.00
N LEU A 156 -11.85 -6.58 12.72
CA LEU A 156 -10.76 -6.06 13.54
C LEU A 156 -10.95 -6.47 15.00
N SER A 157 -9.83 -6.73 15.69
CA SER A 157 -9.80 -6.80 17.15
C SER A 157 -10.03 -5.42 17.77
N GLU A 158 -10.25 -5.36 19.09
CA GLU A 158 -10.46 -4.10 19.82
C GLU A 158 -9.24 -3.16 19.71
N THR A 159 -8.04 -3.73 19.79
CA THR A 159 -6.77 -3.00 19.65
C THR A 159 -6.60 -2.46 18.23
N GLU A 160 -6.81 -3.30 17.21
CA GLU A 160 -6.75 -2.89 15.81
C GLU A 160 -7.82 -1.85 15.46
N THR A 161 -9.00 -1.93 16.07
CA THR A 161 -10.07 -0.91 15.92
C THR A 161 -9.62 0.43 16.49
N THR A 162 -8.97 0.41 17.65
CA THR A 162 -8.42 1.63 18.27
C THR A 162 -7.33 2.26 17.39
N LEU A 163 -6.40 1.43 16.89
CA LEU A 163 -5.35 1.87 15.96
C LEU A 163 -5.95 2.40 14.65
N MET A 164 -7.02 1.77 14.16
CA MET A 164 -7.71 2.21 12.95
C MET A 164 -8.35 3.59 13.14
N ASN A 165 -8.99 3.87 14.28
CA ASN A 165 -9.54 5.19 14.56
C ASN A 165 -8.46 6.29 14.55
N ILE A 166 -7.30 6.02 15.13
CA ILE A 166 -6.14 6.94 15.10
C ILE A 166 -5.67 7.13 13.65
N ALA A 167 -5.51 6.03 12.91
CA ALA A 167 -5.09 6.05 11.53
C ALA A 167 -6.03 6.85 10.62
N LEU A 168 -7.35 6.72 10.81
CA LEU A 168 -8.35 7.45 10.04
C LEU A 168 -8.28 8.96 10.26
N ASN A 169 -8.02 9.39 11.50
CA ASN A 169 -7.84 10.81 11.81
C ASN A 169 -6.58 11.37 11.13
N ASP A 170 -5.45 10.65 11.21
CA ASP A 170 -4.20 11.04 10.55
C ASP A 170 -4.36 11.10 9.01
N LEU A 171 -5.02 10.10 8.41
CA LEU A 171 -5.31 10.07 6.97
C LEU A 171 -6.20 11.23 6.53
N SER A 172 -7.25 11.54 7.30
CA SER A 172 -8.15 12.65 7.01
C SER A 172 -7.38 13.97 6.97
N TYR A 173 -6.51 14.20 7.96
CA TYR A 173 -5.66 15.38 8.02
C TYR A 173 -4.70 15.46 6.82
N LYS A 174 -3.95 14.39 6.54
CA LYS A 174 -2.98 14.32 5.43
C LYS A 174 -3.66 14.53 4.07
N GLN A 175 -4.80 13.89 3.83
CA GLN A 175 -5.52 14.03 2.55
C GLN A 175 -6.12 15.42 2.36
N LYS A 176 -6.56 16.06 3.45
CA LYS A 176 -6.98 17.47 3.41
C LYS A 176 -5.81 18.37 3.01
N MET A 177 -4.64 18.20 3.63
CA MET A 177 -3.44 18.97 3.28
C MET A 177 -3.07 18.82 1.79
N VAL A 178 -3.07 17.60 1.27
CA VAL A 178 -2.77 17.33 -0.15
C VAL A 178 -3.83 17.93 -1.06
N SER A 179 -5.11 17.84 -0.69
CA SER A 179 -6.21 18.42 -1.47
C SER A 179 -6.13 19.94 -1.52
N ASP A 180 -5.85 20.59 -0.39
CA ASP A 180 -5.67 22.04 -0.29
C ASP A 180 -4.46 22.51 -1.10
N TRP A 181 -3.35 21.77 -1.04
CA TRP A 181 -2.16 22.03 -1.85
C TRP A 181 -2.46 21.88 -3.35
N TYR A 182 -3.13 20.81 -3.75
CA TYR A 182 -3.50 20.56 -5.15
C TYR A 182 -4.46 21.64 -5.68
N GLY A 183 -5.43 22.08 -4.87
CA GLY A 183 -6.33 23.18 -5.21
C GLY A 183 -5.57 24.49 -5.48
N LYS A 184 -4.65 24.85 -4.58
CA LYS A 184 -3.77 26.02 -4.76
C LYS A 184 -2.87 25.90 -5.98
N TYR A 185 -2.31 24.72 -6.22
CA TYR A 185 -1.47 24.44 -7.38
C TYR A 185 -2.24 24.62 -8.70
N CYS A 186 -3.47 24.08 -8.76
CA CYS A 186 -4.33 24.22 -9.94
C CYS A 186 -4.76 25.67 -10.19
N SER A 187 -4.99 26.47 -9.15
CA SER A 187 -5.35 27.89 -9.30
C SER A 187 -4.17 28.80 -9.68
N SER A 188 -2.93 28.37 -9.49
CA SER A 188 -1.73 29.22 -9.63
C SER A 188 -0.85 28.90 -10.85
N SER A 189 -1.10 27.83 -11.60
CA SER A 189 -0.22 27.39 -12.68
C SER A 189 -0.93 27.13 -14.01
N SER A 190 -0.54 27.87 -15.06
CA SER A 190 -0.85 27.56 -16.48
C SER A 190 -0.09 26.32 -17.01
N ARG A 191 0.79 25.70 -16.20
CA ARG A 191 1.66 24.58 -16.61
C ARG A 191 0.94 23.24 -16.74
N LEU A 192 -0.30 23.11 -16.27
CA LEU A 192 -1.09 21.89 -16.42
C LEU A 192 -1.26 21.47 -17.89
N ASP A 193 -1.26 22.43 -18.82
CA ASP A 193 -1.43 22.11 -20.24
C ASP A 193 -0.18 21.49 -20.87
N ALA A 194 1.02 21.88 -20.42
CA ALA A 194 2.28 21.36 -20.97
C ALA A 194 2.61 19.93 -20.51
N CYS A 195 2.36 19.59 -19.24
CA CYS A 195 2.63 18.24 -18.71
C CYS A 195 1.58 17.20 -19.16
N LYS A 196 0.33 17.61 -19.44
CA LYS A 196 -0.72 16.70 -19.94
C LYS A 196 -0.43 16.17 -21.35
N LEU A 197 0.24 16.94 -22.19
CA LEU A 197 0.43 16.60 -23.61
C LEU A 197 1.38 15.43 -23.87
N ARG A 198 2.36 15.17 -22.99
CA ARG A 198 3.41 14.15 -23.25
C ARG A 198 3.32 12.88 -22.41
N PHE A 199 2.68 12.92 -21.23
CA PHE A 199 2.62 11.78 -20.33
C PHE A 199 1.60 10.70 -20.76
N PHE A 200 0.60 11.09 -21.56
CA PHE A 200 -0.60 10.28 -21.81
C PHE A 200 -0.79 9.85 -23.27
N THR A 201 0.21 10.03 -24.13
CA THR A 201 0.23 9.37 -25.45
C THR A 201 0.52 7.90 -25.24
N PRO A 202 -0.43 6.97 -25.49
CA PRO A 202 -0.15 5.54 -25.37
C PRO A 202 0.99 5.20 -26.32
N LYS A 203 2.14 4.82 -25.76
CA LYS A 203 3.26 4.33 -26.56
C LYS A 203 3.03 2.85 -26.79
N HIS A 204 2.93 2.45 -28.06
CA HIS A 204 2.87 1.04 -28.42
C HIS A 204 4.31 0.53 -28.52
N PHE A 205 4.58 -0.58 -27.87
CA PHE A 205 5.89 -1.22 -27.87
C PHE A 205 5.70 -2.68 -28.28
N GLU A 206 6.43 -3.12 -29.29
CA GLU A 206 6.39 -4.53 -29.73
C GLU A 206 7.18 -5.43 -28.78
N ARG A 207 8.19 -4.90 -28.09
CA ARG A 207 9.00 -5.63 -27.11
C ARG A 207 9.04 -4.90 -25.77
N PHE A 208 9.17 -5.68 -24.69
CA PHE A 208 9.27 -5.14 -23.32
C PHE A 208 10.50 -4.23 -23.15
N ASP A 209 11.64 -4.58 -23.76
CA ASP A 209 12.87 -3.78 -23.67
C ASP A 209 12.68 -2.37 -24.24
N ASP A 210 11.83 -2.22 -25.26
CA ASP A 210 11.58 -0.93 -25.92
C ASP A 210 10.92 0.08 -24.96
N CYS A 211 10.17 -0.39 -23.95
CA CYS A 211 9.55 0.46 -22.93
C CYS A 211 10.52 0.88 -21.81
N ALA A 212 11.56 0.09 -21.57
CA ALA A 212 12.52 0.34 -20.50
C ALA A 212 13.53 1.44 -20.87
N TYR A 213 13.86 1.59 -22.16
CA TYR A 213 14.89 2.51 -22.65
C TYR A 213 14.35 3.76 -23.35
N THR A 214 13.02 3.97 -23.44
CA THR A 214 12.44 5.03 -24.28
C THR A 214 12.66 6.47 -23.78
N ASN A 215 13.28 6.65 -22.61
CA ASN A 215 13.54 7.96 -22.00
C ASN A 215 15.01 8.14 -21.54
N MET A 216 15.93 7.27 -21.97
CA MET A 216 17.37 7.57 -21.98
C MET A 216 17.72 8.33 -23.25
#